data_AF-A0A4S4G642-F1
#
_entry.id   AF-A0A4S4G642-F1
#
_cell.length_a   1.000
_cell.length_b   1.000
_cell.length_c   1.000
_cell.angle_alpha   90.00
_cell.angle_beta   90.00
_cell.angle_gamma   90.00
#
_symmetry.space_group_name_H-M   'P 1'
#
loop_
_entity.id
_entity.type
_entity.pdbx_description
1 polymer ?
#
loop_
_entity_poly.entity_id
_entity_poly.type
_entity_poly.pdbx_seq_one_letter_code
_entity_poly.pdbx_strand_id
1 'polypeptide(L)' 'MITTMNGFLLDENSGEFEDDGRKISFHNARFYDTDDKKLVKVTIPEPHNALPEPQVNCVIVLKVNAGEKFCKLVYDSYEL' A
#
# COMPACT_ATOMS: atom_id res chain seq x y z
N MET A 1 3.76 -12.81 -6.25
CA MET A 1 4.19 -12.04 -7.44
C MET A 1 4.63 -10.66 -6.97
N ILE A 2 5.72 -10.11 -7.50
CA ILE A 2 6.26 -8.79 -7.13
C ILE A 2 6.03 -7.84 -8.30
N THR A 3 5.72 -6.58 -8.01
CA THR A 3 5.61 -5.50 -9.00
C THR A 3 6.22 -4.22 -8.43
N THR A 4 6.66 -3.34 -9.31
CA THR A 4 7.22 -2.03 -8.94
C THR A 4 6.47 -0.92 -9.68
N MET A 5 6.46 0.28 -9.11
CA MET A 5 5.94 1.49 -9.76
C MET A 5 6.74 2.71 -9.32
N ASN A 6 6.92 3.70 -10.20
CA ASN A 6 7.39 5.02 -9.78
C ASN A 6 6.21 5.80 -9.21
N GLY A 7 6.38 6.41 -8.05
CA GLY A 7 5.28 7.14 -7.44
C GLY A 7 5.66 7.87 -6.16
N PHE A 8 4.66 8.51 -5.58
CA PHE A 8 4.81 9.20 -4.30
C PHE A 8 3.62 8.95 -3.41
N LEU A 9 3.87 8.96 -2.09
CA LEU A 9 2.84 8.80 -1.07
C LEU A 9 1.95 10.05 -1.05
N LEU A 10 0.63 9.82 -1.04
CA LEU A 10 -0.38 10.86 -0.92
C LEU A 10 -0.91 10.95 0.50
N ASP A 11 -1.42 9.83 1.00
CA ASP A 11 -1.97 9.73 2.34
C ASP A 11 -1.91 8.31 2.88
N GLU A 12 -2.08 8.23 4.19
CA GLU A 12 -2.07 7.03 4.99
C GLU A 12 -3.33 7.02 5.85
N ASN A 13 -3.95 5.85 5.98
CA ASN A 13 -5.11 5.66 6.81
C ASN A 13 -5.00 4.32 7.56
N SER A 14 -5.04 4.41 8.87
CA SER A 14 -5.06 3.26 9.78
C SER A 14 -6.21 3.39 10.76
N GLY A 15 -6.69 2.24 11.24
CA GLY A 15 -7.78 2.20 12.20
C GLY A 15 -8.22 0.78 12.50
N GLU A 16 -9.24 0.70 13.34
CA GLU A 16 -9.84 -0.57 13.74
C GLU A 16 -11.36 -0.47 13.59
N PHE A 17 -11.98 -1.55 13.15
CA PHE A 17 -13.43 -1.69 13.19
C PHE A 17 -13.80 -3.09 13.67
N GLU A 18 -15.03 -3.23 14.16
CA GLU A 18 -15.57 -4.52 14.58
C GLU A 18 -16.49 -5.05 13.49
N ASP A 19 -16.26 -6.30 13.08
CA ASP A 19 -17.11 -7.03 12.15
C ASP A 19 -17.39 -8.42 12.73
N ASP A 20 -18.68 -8.73 12.92
CA ASP A 20 -19.15 -10.00 13.51
C ASP A 20 -18.45 -10.39 14.84
N GLY A 21 -18.24 -9.40 15.72
CA GLY A 21 -17.58 -9.58 17.02
C GLY A 21 -16.06 -9.74 16.96
N ARG A 22 -15.46 -9.64 15.77
CA ARG A 22 -13.99 -9.64 15.56
C ARG A 22 -13.51 -8.21 15.31
N LYS A 23 -12.50 -7.80 16.07
CA LYS A 23 -11.76 -6.57 15.77
C LYS A 23 -10.84 -6.80 14.57
N ILE A 24 -11.02 -5.99 13.55
CA ILE A 24 -10.22 -5.99 12.33
C ILE A 24 -9.46 -4.66 12.28
N SER A 25 -8.16 -4.74 12.46
CA SER A 25 -7.25 -3.61 12.26
C SER A 25 -6.90 -3.52 10.77
N PHE A 26 -6.91 -2.31 10.23
CA PHE A 26 -6.49 -2.05 8.85
C PHE A 26 -5.45 -0.95 8.81
N HIS A 27 -4.51 -1.10 7.88
CA HIS A 27 -3.53 -0.08 7.57
C HIS A 27 -3.36 -0.02 6.04
N ASN A 28 -3.67 1.13 5.45
CA ASN A 28 -3.59 1.33 4.01
C ASN A 28 -2.97 2.69 3.69
N ALA A 29 -2.32 2.76 2.53
CA ALA A 29 -1.81 4.01 1.98
C ALA A 29 -2.29 4.19 0.53
N ARG A 30 -2.34 5.43 0.05
CA ARG A 30 -2.52 5.73 -1.37
C ARG A 30 -1.25 6.32 -1.96
N PHE A 31 -0.87 5.78 -3.10
CA PHE A 31 0.23 6.30 -3.91
C PHE A 31 -0.32 6.82 -5.22
N TYR A 32 0.31 7.87 -5.73
CA TYR A 32 0.13 8.27 -7.12
C TYR A 32 1.21 7.58 -7.96
N ASP A 33 0.78 6.71 -8.87
CA ASP A 33 1.63 6.06 -9.84
C ASP A 33 1.92 7.05 -10.98
N THR A 34 3.17 7.45 -11.12
CA THR A 34 3.59 8.43 -12.13
C THR A 34 3.75 7.83 -13.52
N ASP A 35 3.91 6.51 -13.61
CA ASP A 35 4.06 5.81 -14.88
C ASP A 35 2.68 5.69 -15.56
N ASP A 36 1.70 5.15 -14.83
CA ASP A 36 0.34 4.93 -15.36
C ASP A 36 -0.63 6.09 -15.06
N LYS A 37 -0.19 7.11 -14.33
CA LYS A 37 -0.97 8.31 -13.96
C LYS A 37 -2.26 7.99 -13.22
N LYS A 38 -2.21 7.02 -12.31
CA LYS A 38 -3.38 6.53 -11.56
C LYS A 38 -3.15 6.49 -10.06
N LEU A 39 -4.24 6.47 -9.31
CA LEU A 39 -4.22 6.28 -7.86
C LEU A 39 -4.21 4.79 -7.54
N VAL A 40 -3.29 4.38 -6.68
CA VAL A 40 -3.13 2.99 -6.25
C VAL A 40 -3.32 2.93 -4.73
N LYS A 41 -4.29 2.13 -4.29
CA LYS A 41 -4.47 1.82 -2.87
C LYS A 41 -3.69 0.56 -2.53
N VAL A 42 -2.87 0.65 -1.50
CA VAL A 42 -1.98 -0.42 -1.06
C VAL A 42 -2.25 -0.71 0.41
N THR A 43 -2.28 -1.99 0.77
CA THR A 43 -2.33 -2.41 2.17
C THR A 43 -0.93 -2.48 2.73
N ILE A 44 -0.77 -1.96 3.93
CA ILE A 44 0.50 -1.91 4.64
C ILE A 44 0.48 -3.04 5.70
N PRO A 45 1.34 -4.06 5.58
CA PRO A 45 1.36 -5.16 6.54
C PRO A 45 2.01 -4.74 7.86
N GLU A 46 1.64 -5.37 8.98
CA GLU A 46 2.40 -5.26 10.22
C GLU A 46 3.39 -6.44 10.36
N PRO A 47 4.63 -6.22 10.83
CA PRO A 47 5.35 -4.94 10.86
C PRO A 47 5.82 -4.55 9.44
N HIS A 48 5.73 -3.28 9.08
CA HIS A 48 6.30 -2.74 7.83
C HIS A 48 7.45 -1.79 8.15
N ASN A 49 8.33 -1.60 7.15
CA ASN A 49 9.30 -0.50 7.16
C ASN A 49 8.59 0.85 7.09
N ALA A 50 9.33 1.94 7.37
CA ALA A 50 8.83 3.29 7.14
C ALA A 50 8.30 3.46 5.69
N LEU A 51 7.21 4.18 5.55
CA LEU A 51 6.73 4.68 4.26
C LEU A 51 7.62 5.85 3.80
N PRO A 52 7.75 6.10 2.50
CA PRO A 52 8.46 7.27 2.00
C PRO A 52 7.78 8.57 2.45
N GLU A 53 8.55 9.66 2.50
CA GLU A 53 7.98 10.97 2.81
C GLU A 53 6.90 11.36 1.78
N PRO A 54 5.81 12.02 2.21
CA PRO A 54 4.76 12.47 1.30
C PRO A 54 5.34 13.33 0.17
N GLN A 55 4.83 13.12 -1.05
CA GLN A 55 5.23 13.86 -2.26
C GLN A 55 6.71 13.67 -2.70
N VAL A 56 7.45 12.75 -2.09
CA VAL A 56 8.78 12.34 -2.59
C VAL A 56 8.62 11.21 -3.60
N ASN A 57 9.12 11.42 -4.81
CA ASN A 57 9.11 10.39 -5.85
C ASN A 57 10.13 9.30 -5.51
N CYS A 58 9.67 8.05 -5.51
CA CYS A 58 10.46 6.87 -5.22
C CYS A 58 9.95 5.68 -6.03
N VAL A 59 10.79 4.66 -6.16
CA VAL A 59 10.40 3.37 -6.72
C VAL A 59 9.73 2.58 -5.60
N ILE A 60 8.43 2.35 -5.72
CA ILE A 60 7.66 1.57 -4.75
C ILE A 60 7.67 0.10 -5.14
N VAL A 61 8.04 -0.77 -4.21
CA VAL A 61 8.03 -2.22 -4.38
C VAL A 61 6.80 -2.81 -3.69
N LEU A 62 6.00 -3.55 -4.44
CA LEU A 62 4.72 -4.10 -4.01
C LEU A 62 4.66 -5.61 -4.26
N LYS A 63 3.95 -6.30 -3.37
CA LYS A 63 3.55 -7.70 -3.54
C LYS A 63 2.11 -7.77 -4.01
N VAL A 64 1.88 -8.47 -5.11
CA VAL A 64 0.54 -8.79 -5.61
C VAL A 64 0.07 -10.08 -4.94
N ASN A 65 -0.99 -9.98 -4.16
CA ASN A 65 -1.70 -11.12 -3.59
C ASN A 65 -2.95 -11.42 -4.44
N ALA A 66 -2.86 -12.46 -5.26
CA ALA A 66 -3.90 -12.86 -6.22
C ALA A 66 -4.79 -14.03 -5.72
N GLY A 67 -4.65 -14.44 -4.45
CA GLY A 67 -5.37 -15.58 -3.89
C GLY A 67 -6.74 -15.25 -3.26
N GLU A 68 -7.11 -13.97 -3.18
CA GLU A 68 -8.39 -13.51 -2.63
C GLU A 68 -9.44 -13.28 -3.73
N LYS A 69 -10.70 -13.04 -3.33
CA LYS A 69 -11.81 -12.71 -4.26
C LYS A 69 -11.47 -11.56 -5.21
N PHE A 70 -10.56 -10.67 -4.80
CA PHE A 70 -10.00 -9.59 -5.62
C PHE A 70 -8.48 -9.56 -5.44
N CYS A 71 -7.74 -9.22 -6.50
CA CYS A 71 -6.29 -9.00 -6.40
C CYS A 71 -6.01 -7.82 -5.48
N LYS A 72 -5.11 -8.01 -4.53
CA LYS A 72 -4.72 -7.01 -3.53
C LYS A 72 -3.24 -6.65 -3.67
N LEU A 73 -2.92 -5.37 -3.54
CA LEU A 73 -1.55 -4.88 -3.49
C LEU A 73 -1.13 -4.70 -2.03
N VAL A 74 0.02 -5.26 -1.69
CA VAL A 74 0.62 -5.19 -0.36
C VAL A 74 1.97 -4.52 -0.48
N TYR A 75 2.21 -3.53 0.38
CA TYR A 75 3.48 -2.81 0.41
C TYR A 75 4.63 -3.71 0.89
N ASP A 76 5.81 -3.53 0.32
CA ASP A 76 7.03 -4.22 0.74
C ASP A 76 8.13 -3.24 1.13
N SER A 77 8.53 -2.35 0.20
CA SER A 77 9.61 -1.38 0.41
C SER A 77 9.54 -0.24 -0.61
N TYR A 78 10.47 0.73 -0.50
CA TYR A 78 10.73 1.76 -1.49
C TYR A 78 12.23 2.00 -1.69
N GLU A 79 12.61 2.54 -2.84
CA GLU A 79 13.95 2.99 -3.18
C GLU A 79 13.91 4.46 -3.64
N LEU A 80 14.90 5.26 -3.22
CA LEU A 80 15.05 6.68 -3.60
C LEU A 80 15.93 6.84 -4.85
#